data_AF-A0A8S1IRA3-F1
#
_entry.id   AF-A0A8S1IRA3-F1
#
_cell.length_a   1.000
_cell.length_b   1.000
_cell.length_c   1.000
_cell.angle_alpha   90.00
_cell.angle_beta   90.00
_cell.angle_gamma   90.00
#
_symmetry.space_group_name_H-M   'P 1'
#
loop_
_entity.id
_entity.type
_entity.pdbx_description
1 polymer ?
#
loop_
_entity_poly.entity_id
_entity_poly.type
_entity_poly.pdbx_seq_one_letter_code
_entity_poly.pdbx_strand_id
1 'polypeptide(L)'
;MSVVLQSKVQGLHKEISDLKATVDNLQLENGSLQSQNGILQKVLAMRDEQIRVMQESSKILDTGPDADGEGLMVPRTTLTLSELHKGTEMRITADMLKKMTPEEVIKIWQDYVTEISSVLVDANVSSEAEARIERLINEVCMLCMRFSVLNPVSCKIWTTRQYHLSETEELKRWQSVMTTLDMNKTQKQEIVALRKMLLQKLQQLVEERRQLNMTIQTTLPSSTVGHRIDLEYLKANQAVVRLKEILRSEHNAMLDFVGTVIKKVLKPIQVARLMVQAYPSKPDVLAVASAVAIDCGVDVMMLPEPLKPIPFLPSGEPNPEANRLEDHMGPLSMGVCQSIVGASEDGSSVQDNKQNIVV
;
A
#
# COMPACT_ATOMS: atom_id res chain seq x y z
N MET A 1 -31.98 -70.59 -31.67
CA MET A 1 -31.80 -69.28 -32.35
C MET A 1 -32.32 -68.11 -31.50
N SER A 2 -33.49 -68.22 -30.85
CA SER A 2 -34.07 -67.16 -29.99
C SER A 2 -33.18 -66.72 -28.81
N VAL A 3 -32.55 -67.67 -28.09
CA VAL A 3 -31.71 -67.37 -26.90
C VAL A 3 -30.45 -66.54 -27.24
N VAL A 4 -29.86 -66.78 -28.43
CA VAL A 4 -28.64 -66.06 -28.87
C VAL A 4 -28.97 -64.60 -29.20
N LEU A 5 -30.12 -64.34 -29.83
CA LEU A 5 -30.59 -62.99 -30.10
C LEU A 5 -30.91 -62.24 -28.79
N GLN A 6 -31.54 -62.90 -27.82
CA GLN A 6 -31.87 -62.29 -26.54
C GLN A 6 -30.62 -61.92 -25.72
N SER A 7 -29.62 -62.80 -25.68
CA SER A 7 -28.33 -62.52 -25.04
C SER A 7 -27.60 -61.35 -25.71
N LYS A 8 -27.62 -61.27 -27.06
CA LYS A 8 -27.00 -60.17 -27.80
C LYS A 8 -27.71 -58.84 -27.55
N VAL A 9 -29.04 -58.84 -27.48
CA VAL A 9 -29.83 -57.65 -27.16
C VAL A 9 -29.57 -57.17 -25.73
N GLN A 10 -29.46 -58.08 -24.75
CA GLN A 10 -29.10 -57.73 -23.37
C GLN A 10 -27.68 -57.15 -23.28
N GLY A 11 -26.72 -57.71 -24.02
CA GLY A 11 -25.35 -57.18 -24.10
C GLY A 11 -25.32 -55.75 -24.62
N LEU A 12 -26.04 -55.48 -25.72
CA LEU A 12 -26.16 -54.14 -26.29
C LEU A 12 -26.85 -53.15 -25.34
N HIS A 13 -27.87 -53.58 -24.59
CA HIS A 13 -28.51 -52.70 -23.59
C HIS A 13 -27.57 -52.31 -22.46
N LYS A 14 -26.75 -53.25 -21.99
CA LYS A 14 -25.74 -52.97 -20.96
C LYS A 14 -24.70 -51.98 -21.49
N GLU A 15 -24.20 -52.21 -22.70
CA GLU A 15 -23.22 -51.34 -23.34
C GLU A 15 -23.76 -49.91 -23.54
N ILE A 16 -25.02 -49.78 -23.98
CA ILE A 16 -25.70 -48.47 -24.08
C ILE A 16 -25.82 -47.78 -22.71
N SER A 17 -26.14 -48.54 -21.66
CA SER A 17 -26.25 -48.01 -20.30
C SER A 17 -24.91 -47.51 -19.77
N ASP A 18 -23.84 -48.28 -19.97
CA ASP A 18 -22.49 -47.93 -19.51
C ASP A 18 -21.93 -46.72 -20.29
N LEU A 19 -22.17 -46.67 -21.61
CA LEU A 19 -21.86 -45.51 -22.45
C LEU A 19 -22.60 -44.25 -21.99
N LYS A 20 -23.89 -44.37 -21.65
CA LYS A 20 -24.69 -43.25 -21.17
C LYS A 20 -24.14 -42.69 -19.85
N ALA A 21 -23.82 -43.56 -18.89
CA ALA A 21 -23.21 -43.13 -17.62
C ALA A 21 -21.85 -42.45 -17.83
N THR A 22 -21.06 -42.93 -18.80
CA THR A 22 -19.78 -42.31 -19.14
C THR A 22 -19.97 -40.92 -19.75
N VAL A 23 -20.95 -40.75 -20.64
CA VAL A 23 -21.29 -39.45 -21.24
C VAL A 23 -21.77 -38.46 -20.17
N ASP A 24 -22.62 -38.89 -19.24
CA ASP A 24 -23.11 -38.03 -18.16
C ASP A 24 -21.96 -37.57 -17.23
N ASN A 25 -21.03 -38.47 -16.90
CA ASN A 25 -19.82 -38.13 -16.14
C ASN A 25 -18.91 -37.14 -16.90
N LEU A 26 -18.68 -37.37 -18.20
CA LEU A 26 -17.88 -36.47 -19.02
C LEU A 26 -18.54 -35.09 -19.18
N GLN A 27 -19.87 -35.02 -19.23
CA GLN A 27 -20.59 -33.74 -19.27
C GLN A 27 -20.43 -32.96 -17.96
N LEU A 28 -20.51 -33.64 -16.81
CA LEU A 28 -20.25 -33.02 -15.50
C LEU A 28 -18.81 -32.52 -15.38
N GLU A 29 -17.84 -33.32 -15.80
CA GLU A 29 -16.42 -32.93 -15.78
C GLU A 29 -16.14 -31.76 -16.74
N ASN A 30 -16.71 -31.78 -17.95
CA ASN A 30 -16.57 -30.69 -18.90
C ASN A 30 -17.20 -29.39 -18.37
N GLY A 31 -18.36 -29.45 -17.71
CA GLY A 31 -18.96 -28.29 -17.05
C GLY A 31 -18.07 -27.73 -15.93
N SER A 32 -17.47 -28.60 -15.12
CA SER A 32 -16.50 -28.23 -14.08
C SER A 32 -15.27 -27.53 -14.67
N LEU A 33 -14.68 -28.11 -15.73
CA LEU A 33 -13.52 -27.55 -16.42
C LEU A 33 -13.82 -26.21 -17.10
N GLN A 34 -15.01 -26.04 -17.69
CA GLN A 34 -15.44 -24.76 -18.25
C GLN A 34 -15.55 -23.68 -17.17
N SER A 35 -16.13 -24.00 -16.02
CA SER A 35 -16.19 -23.09 -14.87
C SER A 35 -14.80 -22.69 -14.38
N GLN A 36 -13.88 -23.68 -14.27
CA GLN A 36 -12.49 -23.44 -13.87
C GLN A 36 -11.74 -22.55 -14.88
N ASN A 37 -11.90 -22.81 -16.18
CA ASN A 37 -11.32 -21.97 -17.23
C ASN A 37 -11.85 -20.53 -17.18
N GLY A 38 -13.15 -20.35 -16.91
CA GLY A 38 -13.75 -19.03 -16.72
C GLY A 38 -13.14 -18.25 -15.55
N ILE A 39 -12.84 -18.93 -14.44
CA ILE A 39 -12.15 -18.33 -13.29
C ILE A 39 -10.71 -17.94 -13.66
N LEU A 40 -9.97 -18.83 -14.32
CA LEU A 40 -8.58 -18.56 -14.72
C LEU A 40 -8.48 -17.37 -15.68
N GLN A 41 -9.40 -17.25 -16.64
CA GLN A 41 -9.46 -16.10 -17.54
C GLN A 41 -9.70 -14.78 -16.79
N LYS A 42 -10.59 -14.77 -15.80
CA LYS A 42 -10.81 -13.59 -14.94
C LYS A 42 -9.57 -13.24 -14.13
N VAL A 43 -8.87 -14.24 -13.58
CA VAL A 43 -7.62 -14.02 -12.82
C VAL A 43 -6.52 -13.45 -13.73
N LEU A 44 -6.40 -13.94 -14.97
CA LEU A 44 -5.47 -13.37 -15.94
C LEU A 44 -5.80 -11.92 -16.28
N ALA A 45 -7.06 -11.62 -16.60
CA ALA A 45 -7.49 -10.25 -16.88
C ALA A 45 -7.25 -9.30 -15.69
N MET A 46 -7.48 -9.77 -14.45
CA MET A 46 -7.17 -9.00 -13.24
C MET A 46 -5.67 -8.77 -13.08
N ARG A 47 -4.83 -9.77 -13.37
CA ARG A 47 -3.37 -9.61 -13.34
C ARG A 47 -2.88 -8.63 -14.39
N ASP A 48 -3.40 -8.70 -15.60
CA ASP A 48 -3.03 -7.79 -16.69
C ASP A 48 -3.41 -6.36 -16.34
N GLU A 49 -4.59 -6.16 -15.75
CA GLU A 49 -5.00 -4.86 -15.24
C GLU A 49 -4.10 -4.38 -14.10
N GLN A 50 -3.72 -5.25 -13.16
CA GLN A 50 -2.80 -4.90 -12.09
C GLN A 50 -1.40 -4.54 -12.61
N ILE A 51 -0.89 -5.26 -13.62
CA ILE A 51 0.36 -4.94 -14.30
C ILE A 51 0.25 -3.58 -14.99
N ARG A 52 -0.86 -3.32 -15.68
CA ARG A 52 -1.14 -2.04 -16.33
C ARG A 52 -1.13 -0.88 -15.32
N VAL A 53 -1.87 -1.01 -14.22
CA VAL A 53 -1.92 -0.02 -13.14
C VAL A 53 -0.55 0.20 -12.49
N MET A 54 0.23 -0.87 -12.28
CA MET A 54 1.60 -0.74 -11.75
C MET A 54 2.53 -0.04 -12.74
N GLN A 55 2.45 -0.35 -14.03
CA GLN A 55 3.24 0.29 -15.07
C GLN A 55 2.85 1.77 -15.24
N GLU A 56 1.56 2.08 -15.17
CA GLU A 56 1.04 3.44 -15.23
C GLU A 56 1.44 4.24 -13.98
N SER A 57 1.35 3.65 -12.79
CA SER A 57 1.84 4.25 -11.55
C SER A 57 3.37 4.50 -11.60
N SER A 58 4.14 3.60 -12.23
CA SER A 58 5.56 3.82 -12.48
C SER A 58 5.79 4.97 -13.47
N LYS A 59 4.99 5.06 -14.55
CA LYS A 59 5.06 6.16 -15.52
C LYS A 59 4.64 7.50 -14.92
N ILE A 60 3.67 7.53 -14.01
CA ILE A 60 3.22 8.75 -13.31
C ILE A 60 4.33 9.26 -12.36
N LEU A 61 5.14 8.36 -11.78
CA LEU A 61 6.35 8.75 -11.05
C LEU A 61 7.44 9.31 -11.97
N ASP A 62 7.42 8.96 -13.26
CA ASP A 62 8.35 9.46 -14.29
C ASP A 62 7.81 10.69 -15.06
N THR A 63 6.52 11.01 -14.98
CA THR A 63 5.88 12.12 -15.68
C THR A 63 5.24 13.10 -14.69
N GLY A 64 6.08 13.90 -14.05
CA GLY A 64 5.61 15.15 -13.46
C GLY A 64 5.11 16.10 -14.56
N PRO A 65 4.14 17.00 -14.26
CA PRO A 65 3.61 17.92 -15.26
C PRO A 65 4.66 18.99 -15.58
N ASP A 66 5.35 18.80 -16.70
CA ASP A 66 6.11 19.85 -17.36
C ASP A 66 5.12 20.83 -17.99
N ALA A 67 5.14 22.05 -17.48
CA ALA A 67 4.60 23.20 -18.18
C ALA A 67 5.47 23.43 -19.42
N ASP A 68 4.89 23.09 -20.59
CA ASP A 68 5.11 23.65 -21.92
C ASP A 68 6.53 24.16 -22.24
N GLY A 69 7.36 23.25 -22.76
CA GLY A 69 8.59 23.61 -23.45
C GLY A 69 9.19 22.40 -24.16
N GLU A 70 9.06 22.35 -25.48
CA GLU A 70 9.67 21.34 -26.35
C GLU A 70 11.19 21.25 -26.13
N GLY A 71 11.59 20.23 -25.38
CA GLY A 71 12.96 19.78 -25.25
C GLY A 71 12.93 18.60 -24.29
N LEU A 72 13.13 17.38 -24.80
CA LEU A 72 13.11 16.15 -24.00
C LEU A 72 14.01 16.30 -22.75
N MET A 73 13.43 16.70 -21.63
CA MET A 73 14.07 16.64 -20.33
C MET A 73 13.93 15.20 -19.87
N VAL A 74 14.99 14.41 -20.09
CA VAL A 74 15.23 13.21 -19.30
C VAL A 74 15.15 13.65 -17.82
N PRO A 75 14.29 13.04 -16.98
CA PRO A 75 14.22 13.37 -15.56
C PRO A 75 15.63 13.33 -14.99
N ARG A 76 16.15 14.46 -14.50
CA ARG A 76 17.52 14.54 -13.98
C ARG A 76 17.63 13.62 -12.77
N THR A 77 18.07 12.38 -13.03
CA THR A 77 18.35 11.32 -12.04
C THR A 77 19.52 11.66 -11.14
N THR A 78 20.25 12.73 -11.45
CA THR A 78 21.35 13.28 -10.66
C THR A 78 20.88 14.52 -9.91
N LEU A 79 21.21 14.59 -8.62
CA LEU A 79 21.07 15.74 -7.75
C LEU A 79 22.46 16.39 -7.62
N THR A 80 22.57 17.69 -7.88
CA THR A 80 23.82 18.43 -7.69
C THR A 80 23.70 19.25 -6.41
N LEU A 81 24.64 19.06 -5.49
CA LEU A 81 24.80 19.82 -4.26
C LEU A 81 26.01 20.76 -4.44
N SER A 82 25.75 22.05 -4.56
CA SER A 82 26.77 23.05 -4.90
C SER A 82 27.06 24.04 -3.78
N GLU A 83 26.07 24.32 -2.93
CA GLU A 83 26.15 25.39 -1.94
C GLU A 83 26.95 25.00 -0.68
N LEU A 84 27.03 23.71 -0.37
CA LEU A 84 27.61 23.22 0.89
C LEU A 84 29.15 23.35 0.96
N HIS A 85 29.86 23.21 -0.17
CA HIS A 85 31.32 23.03 -0.17
C HIS A 85 32.08 24.18 -0.87
N LYS A 86 31.64 25.43 -0.67
CA LYS A 86 32.29 26.64 -1.24
C LYS A 86 32.64 26.48 -2.74
N GLY A 87 31.73 25.89 -3.51
CA GLY A 87 31.91 25.67 -4.96
C GLY A 87 32.37 24.28 -5.38
N THR A 88 32.61 23.34 -4.46
CA THR A 88 32.80 21.93 -4.86
C THR A 88 31.45 21.27 -5.12
N GLU A 89 31.12 21.05 -6.39
CA GLU A 89 29.90 20.34 -6.78
C GLU A 89 29.98 18.86 -6.37
N MET A 90 29.06 18.43 -5.50
CA MET A 90 28.84 17.01 -5.21
C MET A 90 27.64 16.52 -6.02
N ARG A 91 27.86 15.55 -6.91
CA ARG A 91 26.81 14.93 -7.72
C ARG A 91 26.36 13.63 -7.09
N ILE A 92 25.11 13.56 -6.67
CA ILE A 92 24.49 12.37 -6.07
C ILE A 92 23.52 11.77 -7.09
N THR A 93 23.80 10.54 -7.54
CA THR A 93 22.91 9.81 -8.46
C THR A 93 21.80 9.06 -7.71
N ALA A 94 20.75 8.66 -8.40
CA ALA A 94 19.69 7.83 -7.84
C ALA A 94 20.23 6.51 -7.24
N ASP A 95 21.24 5.88 -7.87
CA ASP A 95 21.83 4.65 -7.36
C ASP A 95 22.69 4.87 -6.12
N MET A 96 23.32 6.04 -5.99
CA MET A 96 23.97 6.45 -4.73
C MET A 96 22.92 6.58 -3.63
N LEU A 97 21.79 7.29 -3.87
CA LEU A 97 20.71 7.45 -2.88
C LEU A 97 20.10 6.13 -2.42
N LYS A 98 19.92 5.16 -3.33
CA LYS A 98 19.43 3.81 -2.98
C LYS A 98 20.38 3.06 -2.03
N LYS A 99 21.69 3.30 -2.16
CA LYS A 99 22.73 2.62 -1.37
C LYS A 99 23.15 3.41 -0.13
N MET A 100 22.79 4.68 -0.06
CA MET A 100 23.20 5.60 1.01
C MET A 100 22.64 5.15 2.36
N THR A 101 23.49 5.12 3.39
CA THR A 101 23.07 4.74 4.73
C THR A 101 22.40 5.92 5.46
N PRO A 102 21.61 5.64 6.51
CA PRO A 102 21.07 6.72 7.36
C PRO A 102 22.15 7.67 7.88
N GLU A 103 23.32 7.13 8.27
CA GLU A 103 24.43 7.90 8.83
C GLU A 103 25.05 8.87 7.81
N GLU A 104 25.19 8.44 6.55
CA GLU A 104 25.70 9.27 5.47
C GLU A 104 24.76 10.46 5.19
N VAL A 105 23.44 10.21 5.14
CA VAL A 105 22.45 11.30 4.96
C VAL A 105 22.42 12.23 6.16
N ILE A 106 22.48 11.68 7.39
CA ILE A 106 22.53 12.48 8.61
C ILE A 106 23.73 13.43 8.56
N LYS A 107 24.91 12.93 8.17
CA LYS A 107 26.11 13.76 8.05
C LYS A 107 25.91 14.91 7.06
N ILE A 108 25.42 14.62 5.85
CA ILE A 108 25.14 15.66 4.85
C ILE A 108 24.13 16.66 5.40
N TRP A 109 23.05 16.19 6.04
CA TRP A 109 22.04 17.06 6.65
C TRP A 109 22.62 17.95 7.76
N GLN A 110 23.51 17.43 8.61
CA GLN A 110 24.20 18.20 9.66
C GLN A 110 25.08 19.29 9.07
N ASP A 111 25.82 18.97 8.00
CA ASP A 111 26.64 19.95 7.29
C ASP A 111 25.74 21.07 6.73
N TYR A 112 24.60 20.74 6.12
CA TYR A 112 23.62 21.73 5.65
C TYR A 112 23.05 22.58 6.78
N VAL A 113 22.66 21.99 7.91
CA VAL A 113 22.12 22.74 9.04
C VAL A 113 23.16 23.70 9.61
N THR A 114 24.44 23.29 9.66
CA THR A 114 25.54 24.13 10.11
C THR A 114 25.73 25.34 9.18
N GLU A 115 25.72 25.11 7.86
CA GLU A 115 25.84 26.19 6.87
C GLU A 115 24.59 27.09 6.85
N ILE A 116 23.39 26.53 6.96
CA ILE A 116 22.17 27.32 7.08
C ILE A 116 22.21 28.19 8.35
N SER A 117 22.70 27.65 9.46
CA SER A 117 22.83 28.39 10.71
C SER A 117 23.82 29.55 10.59
N SER A 118 24.92 29.40 9.85
CA SER A 118 25.87 30.49 9.64
C SER A 118 25.25 31.61 8.79
N VAL A 119 24.61 31.26 7.68
CA VAL A 119 24.00 32.24 6.76
C VAL A 119 22.78 32.93 7.37
N LEU A 120 22.03 32.26 8.26
CA LEU A 120 20.89 32.85 8.97
C LEU A 120 21.26 34.06 9.84
N VAL A 121 22.49 34.12 10.36
CA VAL A 121 22.97 35.26 11.15
C VAL A 121 23.09 36.50 10.26
N ASP A 122 23.50 36.32 9.01
CA ASP A 122 23.73 37.40 8.05
C ASP A 122 22.46 37.82 7.28
N ALA A 123 21.41 36.98 7.32
CA ALA A 123 20.17 37.18 6.56
C ALA A 123 19.43 38.49 6.88
N ASN A 124 19.58 39.02 8.10
CA ASN A 124 18.98 40.31 8.47
C ASN A 124 19.67 41.52 7.85
N VAL A 125 20.86 41.33 7.26
CA VAL A 125 21.74 42.40 6.77
C VAL A 125 21.87 42.37 5.25
N SER A 126 21.77 41.19 4.61
CA SER A 126 22.03 41.03 3.19
C SER A 126 20.96 40.22 2.45
N SER A 127 20.41 40.79 1.36
CA SER A 127 19.53 40.09 0.43
C SER A 127 20.22 38.91 -0.27
N GLU A 128 21.55 38.96 -0.44
CA GLU A 128 22.33 37.86 -0.99
C GLU A 128 22.30 36.62 -0.07
N ALA A 129 22.31 36.85 1.25
CA ALA A 129 22.20 35.78 2.24
C ALA A 129 20.83 35.10 2.19
N GLU A 130 19.74 35.85 1.97
CA GLU A 130 18.41 35.28 1.79
C GLU A 130 18.33 34.38 0.54
N ALA A 131 18.86 34.85 -0.59
CA ALA A 131 18.91 34.07 -1.83
C ALA A 131 19.77 32.79 -1.65
N ARG A 132 20.85 32.88 -0.87
CA ARG A 132 21.69 31.72 -0.55
C ARG A 132 20.97 30.72 0.35
N ILE A 133 20.23 31.18 1.35
CA ILE A 133 19.37 30.32 2.18
C ILE A 133 18.38 29.57 1.31
N GLU A 134 17.71 30.24 0.38
CA GLU A 134 16.76 29.59 -0.51
C GLU A 134 17.41 28.47 -1.33
N ARG A 135 18.62 28.68 -1.86
CA ARG A 135 19.36 27.63 -2.59
C ARG A 135 19.74 26.45 -1.69
N LEU A 136 20.30 26.72 -0.51
CA LEU A 136 20.63 25.68 0.49
C LEU A 136 19.41 24.84 0.87
N ILE A 137 18.28 25.49 1.15
CA ILE A 137 17.02 24.84 1.52
C ILE A 137 16.49 23.99 0.35
N ASN A 138 16.52 24.52 -0.86
CA ASN A 138 16.08 23.78 -2.03
C ASN A 138 16.93 22.51 -2.27
N GLU A 139 18.26 22.62 -2.16
CA GLU A 139 19.17 21.47 -2.29
C GLU A 139 18.90 20.39 -1.23
N VAL A 140 18.88 20.76 0.05
CA VAL A 140 18.71 19.79 1.15
C VAL A 140 17.30 19.20 1.17
N CYS A 141 16.25 19.98 0.88
CA CYS A 141 14.90 19.44 0.77
C CYS A 141 14.78 18.46 -0.41
N MET A 142 15.41 18.76 -1.55
CA MET A 142 15.44 17.84 -2.68
C MET A 142 16.20 16.55 -2.36
N LEU A 143 17.34 16.65 -1.66
CA LEU A 143 18.07 15.49 -1.16
C LEU A 143 17.19 14.62 -0.27
N CYS A 144 16.60 15.20 0.78
CA CYS A 144 15.77 14.47 1.73
C CYS A 144 14.56 13.83 1.06
N MET A 145 13.85 14.55 0.19
CA MET A 145 12.68 14.02 -0.53
C MET A 145 13.06 12.86 -1.45
N ARG A 146 14.12 13.01 -2.25
CA ARG A 146 14.58 11.92 -3.14
C ARG A 146 15.07 10.71 -2.36
N PHE A 147 15.78 10.93 -1.26
CA PHE A 147 16.20 9.85 -0.36
C PHE A 147 14.99 9.12 0.23
N SER A 148 13.96 9.84 0.69
CA SER A 148 12.74 9.22 1.21
C SER A 148 11.99 8.39 0.16
N VAL A 149 12.00 8.79 -1.11
CA VAL A 149 11.36 8.03 -2.20
C VAL A 149 12.17 6.79 -2.58
N LEU A 150 13.49 6.93 -2.74
CA LEU A 150 14.37 5.87 -3.24
C LEU A 150 14.81 4.88 -2.14
N ASN A 151 14.82 5.31 -0.89
CA ASN A 151 15.25 4.51 0.26
C ASN A 151 14.33 4.74 1.49
N PRO A 152 13.04 4.34 1.42
CA PRO A 152 12.06 4.62 2.47
C PRO A 152 12.42 3.96 3.80
N VAL A 153 13.01 2.76 3.78
CA VAL A 153 13.39 2.04 5.01
C VAL A 153 14.50 2.79 5.75
N SER A 154 15.58 3.18 5.09
CA SER A 154 16.65 3.96 5.71
C SER A 154 16.15 5.33 6.21
N CYS A 155 15.23 5.97 5.47
CA CYS A 155 14.59 7.20 5.92
C CYS A 155 13.79 7.02 7.22
N LYS A 156 13.06 5.90 7.37
CA LYS A 156 12.35 5.57 8.62
C LYS A 156 13.33 5.29 9.75
N ILE A 157 14.44 4.58 9.50
CA ILE A 157 15.49 4.35 10.51
C ILE A 157 16.11 5.66 10.98
N TRP A 158 16.42 6.58 10.06
CA TRP A 158 16.89 7.92 10.41
C TRP A 158 15.89 8.62 11.33
N THR A 159 14.61 8.58 10.96
CA THR A 159 13.53 9.20 11.75
C THR A 159 13.46 8.60 13.16
N THR A 160 13.38 7.28 13.30
CA THR A 160 13.15 6.63 14.61
C THR A 160 14.31 6.77 15.58
N ARG A 161 15.56 6.86 15.10
CA ARG A 161 16.75 7.03 15.95
C ARG A 161 16.80 8.34 16.71
N GLN A 162 16.00 9.33 16.32
CA GLN A 162 16.05 10.68 16.87
C GLN A 162 15.00 10.94 17.96
N TYR A 163 14.12 9.98 18.24
CA TYR A 163 13.09 10.10 19.27
C TYR A 163 13.58 9.50 20.60
N HIS A 164 13.89 10.39 21.54
CA HIS A 164 14.18 10.04 22.93
C HIS A 164 13.24 10.74 23.92
N LEU A 165 12.39 11.63 23.42
CA LEU A 165 11.45 12.42 24.22
C LEU A 165 10.09 11.73 24.27
N SER A 166 9.34 11.98 25.35
CA SER A 166 7.91 11.65 25.37
C SER A 166 7.13 12.53 24.39
N GLU A 167 5.97 12.06 23.94
CA GLU A 167 5.08 12.80 23.03
C GLU A 167 4.73 14.20 23.57
N THR A 168 4.53 14.32 24.89
CA THR A 168 4.21 15.61 25.53
C THR A 168 5.40 16.58 25.49
N GLU A 169 6.62 16.09 25.74
CA GLU A 169 7.83 16.91 25.68
C GLU A 169 8.12 17.35 24.25
N GLU A 170 7.92 16.45 23.29
CA GLU A 170 8.09 16.74 21.89
C GLU A 170 7.11 17.81 21.41
N LEU A 171 5.83 17.71 21.80
CA LEU A 171 4.82 18.71 21.47
C LEU A 171 5.19 20.09 22.05
N LYS A 172 5.62 20.14 23.32
CA LYS A 172 6.09 21.39 23.95
C LYS A 172 7.29 21.98 23.23
N ARG A 173 8.24 21.14 22.80
CA ARG A 173 9.39 21.56 21.99
C ARG A 173 8.90 22.22 20.70
N TRP A 174 8.00 21.58 19.95
CA TRP A 174 7.50 22.12 18.68
C TRP A 174 6.64 23.39 18.85
N GLN A 175 5.89 23.51 19.95
CA GLN A 175 5.22 24.77 20.32
C GLN A 175 6.23 25.91 20.50
N SER A 176 7.33 25.67 21.20
CA SER A 176 8.41 26.65 21.35
C SER A 176 9.01 27.04 19.98
N VAL A 177 9.40 26.06 19.17
CA VAL A 177 9.94 26.31 17.82
C VAL A 177 8.97 27.10 16.95
N MET A 178 7.68 26.78 16.99
CA MET A 178 6.65 27.47 16.21
C MET A 178 6.60 28.98 16.48
N THR A 179 6.84 29.43 17.72
CA THR A 179 6.87 30.86 18.04
C THR A 179 8.00 31.61 17.32
N THR A 180 9.10 30.93 16.97
CA THR A 180 10.25 31.51 16.27
C THR A 180 10.07 31.62 14.76
N LEU A 181 9.09 30.89 14.19
CA LEU A 181 8.87 30.85 12.74
C LEU A 181 8.12 32.07 12.19
N ASP A 182 7.50 32.86 13.07
CA ASP A 182 6.74 34.06 12.69
C ASP A 182 5.72 33.77 11.55
N MET A 183 4.92 32.72 11.73
CA MET A 183 3.93 32.32 10.75
C MET A 183 2.71 33.24 10.80
N ASN A 184 2.27 33.70 9.63
CA ASN A 184 1.04 34.48 9.54
C ASN A 184 -0.21 33.59 9.72
N LYS A 185 -1.35 34.22 9.97
CA LYS A 185 -2.63 33.53 10.22
C LYS A 185 -3.04 32.60 9.06
N THR A 186 -2.79 33.00 7.82
CA THR A 186 -3.12 32.22 6.62
C THR A 186 -2.30 30.93 6.56
N GLN A 187 -0.98 31.02 6.74
CA GLN A 187 -0.08 29.86 6.78
C GLN A 187 -0.51 28.87 7.87
N LYS A 188 -0.86 29.38 9.06
CA LYS A 188 -1.35 28.53 10.16
C LYS A 188 -2.64 27.78 9.76
N GLN A 189 -3.61 28.48 9.16
CA GLN A 189 -4.85 27.88 8.69
C GLN A 189 -4.62 26.82 7.60
N GLU A 190 -3.72 27.09 6.65
CA GLU A 190 -3.34 26.13 5.60
C GLU A 190 -2.69 24.87 6.17
N ILE A 191 -1.76 25.01 7.12
CA ILE A 191 -1.12 23.87 7.81
C ILE A 191 -2.16 23.02 8.53
N VAL A 192 -3.11 23.65 9.25
CA VAL A 192 -4.19 22.94 9.94
C VAL A 192 -5.08 22.18 8.97
N ALA A 193 -5.43 22.79 7.83
CA ALA A 193 -6.22 22.14 6.79
C ALA A 193 -5.48 20.94 6.18
N LEU A 194 -4.20 21.10 5.84
CA LEU A 194 -3.35 20.03 5.32
C LEU A 194 -3.21 18.87 6.32
N ARG A 195 -3.03 19.19 7.61
CA ARG A 195 -2.98 18.19 8.68
C ARG A 195 -4.29 17.39 8.76
N LYS A 196 -5.43 18.08 8.71
CA LYS A 196 -6.75 17.43 8.75
C LYS A 196 -6.90 16.45 7.58
N MET A 197 -6.56 16.87 6.36
CA MET A 197 -6.63 16.02 5.17
C MET A 197 -5.68 14.81 5.28
N LEU A 198 -4.45 15.02 5.75
CA LEU A 198 -3.50 13.92 5.98
C LEU A 198 -4.05 12.91 6.98
N LEU A 199 -4.52 13.35 8.15
CA LEU A 199 -5.00 12.44 9.19
C LEU A 199 -6.24 11.65 8.74
N GLN A 200 -7.14 12.28 7.99
CA GLN A 200 -8.28 11.57 7.39
C GLN A 200 -7.82 10.46 6.43
N LYS A 201 -6.83 10.74 5.57
CA LYS A 201 -6.25 9.74 4.65
C LYS A 201 -5.54 8.62 5.42
N LEU A 202 -4.77 8.96 6.46
CA LEU A 202 -4.10 7.96 7.31
C LEU A 202 -5.10 7.06 8.04
N GLN A 203 -6.19 7.62 8.56
CA GLN A 203 -7.26 6.86 9.21
C GLN A 203 -7.87 5.81 8.28
N GLN A 204 -8.14 6.17 7.01
CA GLN A 204 -8.62 5.23 6.00
C GLN A 204 -7.62 4.09 5.75
N LEU A 205 -6.33 4.42 5.58
CA LEU A 205 -5.28 3.42 5.35
C LEU A 205 -5.05 2.49 6.55
N VAL A 206 -5.21 2.99 7.77
CA VAL A 206 -5.14 2.19 9.01
C VAL A 206 -6.32 1.22 9.08
N GLU A 207 -7.53 1.66 8.73
CA GLU A 207 -8.71 0.81 8.71
C GLU A 207 -8.62 -0.29 7.64
N GLU A 208 -8.18 0.06 6.42
CA GLU A 208 -7.89 -0.95 5.37
C GLU A 208 -6.87 -1.99 5.85
N ARG A 209 -5.79 -1.55 6.52
CA ARG A 209 -4.78 -2.44 7.09
C ARG A 209 -5.36 -3.36 8.16
N ARG A 210 -6.23 -2.84 9.03
CA ARG A 210 -6.90 -3.61 10.08
C ARG A 210 -7.74 -4.74 9.46
N GLN A 211 -8.51 -4.43 8.41
CA GLN A 211 -9.34 -5.41 7.70
C GLN A 211 -8.51 -6.48 6.99
N LEU A 212 -7.39 -6.10 6.36
CA LEU A 212 -6.47 -7.06 5.73
C LEU A 212 -5.79 -7.97 6.75
N ASN A 213 -5.37 -7.43 7.88
CA ASN A 213 -4.78 -8.25 8.95
C ASN A 213 -5.78 -9.27 9.49
N MET A 214 -7.06 -8.89 9.66
CA MET A 214 -8.12 -9.83 10.01
C MET A 214 -8.26 -10.91 8.93
N THR A 215 -8.28 -10.53 7.65
CA THR A 215 -8.38 -11.47 6.53
C THR A 215 -7.21 -12.47 6.50
N ILE A 216 -5.98 -12.00 6.75
CA ILE A 216 -4.79 -12.85 6.82
C ILE A 216 -4.92 -13.85 7.98
N GLN A 217 -5.33 -13.38 9.16
CA GLN A 217 -5.51 -14.23 10.34
C GLN A 217 -6.59 -15.30 10.14
N THR A 218 -7.68 -14.97 9.44
CA THR A 218 -8.77 -15.93 9.17
C THR A 218 -8.47 -16.88 8.01
N THR A 219 -7.46 -16.60 7.18
CA THR A 219 -7.09 -17.43 6.02
C THR A 219 -5.89 -18.33 6.30
N LEU A 220 -5.51 -18.50 7.57
CA LEU A 220 -4.47 -19.44 7.95
C LEU A 220 -4.92 -20.88 7.62
N PRO A 221 -4.02 -21.74 7.11
CA PRO A 221 -4.39 -23.08 6.66
C PRO A 221 -5.01 -23.89 7.80
N SER A 222 -6.30 -24.20 7.68
CA SER A 222 -7.01 -25.07 8.62
C SER A 222 -7.55 -26.32 7.95
N SER A 223 -7.43 -26.41 6.63
CA SER A 223 -7.89 -27.56 5.85
C SER A 223 -6.78 -28.62 5.69
N THR A 224 -7.18 -29.88 5.61
CA THR A 224 -6.28 -31.00 5.25
C THR A 224 -6.29 -31.30 3.74
N VAL A 225 -7.14 -30.62 2.97
CA VAL A 225 -7.28 -30.83 1.52
C VAL A 225 -6.31 -29.93 0.77
N GLY A 226 -5.36 -30.52 0.03
CA GLY A 226 -4.29 -29.79 -0.66
C GLY A 226 -4.76 -28.58 -1.48
N HIS A 227 -5.79 -28.74 -2.31
CA HIS A 227 -6.32 -27.64 -3.13
C HIS A 227 -6.86 -26.46 -2.29
N ARG A 228 -7.44 -26.72 -1.11
CA ARG A 228 -7.91 -25.66 -0.21
C ARG A 228 -6.74 -24.92 0.44
N ILE A 229 -5.68 -25.65 0.80
CA ILE A 229 -4.44 -25.07 1.31
C ILE A 229 -3.81 -24.14 0.26
N ASP A 230 -3.74 -24.57 -1.01
CA ASP A 230 -3.21 -23.75 -2.10
C ASP A 230 -4.00 -22.45 -2.31
N LEU A 231 -5.33 -22.53 -2.22
CA LEU A 231 -6.21 -21.37 -2.34
C LEU A 231 -6.05 -20.40 -1.17
N GLU A 232 -5.96 -20.92 0.06
CA GLU A 232 -5.70 -20.15 1.28
C GLU A 232 -4.34 -19.44 1.21
N TYR A 233 -3.30 -20.16 0.75
CA TYR A 233 -1.98 -19.59 0.51
C TYR A 233 -2.01 -18.46 -0.51
N LEU A 234 -2.70 -18.63 -1.64
CA LEU A 234 -2.80 -17.59 -2.67
C LEU A 234 -3.49 -16.33 -2.13
N LYS A 235 -4.57 -16.48 -1.37
CA LYS A 235 -5.28 -15.37 -0.72
C LYS A 235 -4.38 -14.64 0.29
N ALA A 236 -3.64 -15.38 1.11
CA ALA A 236 -2.70 -14.79 2.06
C ALA A 236 -1.61 -13.97 1.34
N ASN A 237 -1.06 -14.48 0.24
CA ASN A 237 -0.08 -13.75 -0.56
C ASN A 237 -0.66 -12.47 -1.19
N GLN A 238 -1.88 -12.51 -1.73
CA GLN A 238 -2.55 -11.32 -2.26
C GLN A 238 -2.74 -10.25 -1.17
N ALA A 239 -3.16 -10.66 0.04
CA ALA A 239 -3.32 -9.75 1.16
C ALA A 239 -1.98 -9.11 1.60
N VAL A 240 -0.88 -9.88 1.59
CA VAL A 240 0.47 -9.36 1.87
C VAL A 240 0.93 -8.36 0.80
N VAL A 241 0.65 -8.61 -0.48
CA VAL A 241 0.95 -7.65 -1.56
C VAL A 241 0.17 -6.35 -1.34
N ARG A 242 -1.13 -6.44 -1.05
CA ARG A 242 -1.96 -5.27 -0.76
C ARG A 242 -1.48 -4.50 0.47
N LEU A 243 -1.02 -5.19 1.51
CA LEU A 243 -0.44 -4.55 2.69
C LEU A 243 0.81 -3.71 2.35
N LYS A 244 1.67 -4.21 1.45
CA LYS A 244 2.83 -3.43 0.97
C LYS A 244 2.41 -2.16 0.22
N GLU A 245 1.36 -2.24 -0.59
CA GLU A 245 0.80 -1.06 -1.29
C GLU A 245 0.27 -0.02 -0.31
N ILE A 246 -0.43 -0.44 0.76
CA ILE A 246 -0.93 0.46 1.81
C ILE A 246 0.22 1.16 2.53
N LEU A 247 1.26 0.44 2.91
CA LEU A 247 2.44 1.03 3.56
C LEU A 247 3.14 2.04 2.65
N ARG A 248 3.22 1.77 1.35
CA ARG A 248 3.74 2.70 0.36
C ARG A 248 2.85 3.94 0.23
N SER A 249 1.53 3.76 0.20
CA SER A 249 0.55 4.85 0.13
C SER A 249 0.61 5.77 1.37
N GLU A 250 0.76 5.18 2.56
CA GLU A 250 0.98 5.93 3.80
C GLU A 250 2.25 6.78 3.73
N HIS A 251 3.36 6.18 3.32
CA HIS A 251 4.63 6.88 3.17
C HIS A 251 4.54 8.03 2.17
N ASN A 252 3.93 7.80 1.01
CA ASN A 252 3.72 8.84 0.01
C ASN A 252 2.82 9.96 0.53
N ALA A 253 1.73 9.65 1.24
CA ALA A 253 0.87 10.66 1.85
C ALA A 253 1.63 11.56 2.84
N MET A 254 2.52 10.98 3.63
CA MET A 254 3.41 11.74 4.52
C MET A 254 4.38 12.62 3.75
N LEU A 255 4.98 12.12 2.66
CA LEU A 255 5.90 12.90 1.82
C LEU A 255 5.18 14.06 1.11
N ASP A 256 3.99 13.82 0.57
CA ASP A 256 3.18 14.85 -0.08
C ASP A 256 2.84 15.97 0.91
N PHE A 257 2.43 15.60 2.13
CA PHE A 257 2.15 16.55 3.21
C PHE A 257 3.40 17.37 3.58
N VAL A 258 4.52 16.70 3.89
CA VAL A 258 5.79 17.36 4.26
C VAL A 258 6.27 18.28 3.15
N GLY A 259 6.28 17.78 1.91
CA GLY A 259 6.70 18.54 0.73
C GLY A 259 5.82 19.77 0.48
N THR A 260 4.51 19.64 0.66
CA THR A 260 3.56 20.77 0.50
C THR A 260 3.78 21.83 1.57
N VAL A 261 3.86 21.44 2.84
CA VAL A 261 4.09 22.41 3.93
C VAL A 261 5.43 23.15 3.74
N ILE A 262 6.51 22.42 3.45
CA ILE A 262 7.85 23.01 3.31
C ILE A 262 7.97 23.89 2.06
N LYS A 263 7.46 23.45 0.90
CA LYS A 263 7.70 24.14 -0.39
C LYS A 263 6.62 25.15 -0.76
N LYS A 264 5.39 25.01 -0.25
CA LYS A 264 4.25 25.83 -0.67
C LYS A 264 3.72 26.75 0.42
N VAL A 265 3.79 26.32 1.68
CA VAL A 265 3.21 27.10 2.80
C VAL A 265 4.27 27.94 3.50
N LEU A 266 5.40 27.33 3.86
CA LEU A 266 6.49 28.01 4.55
C LEU A 266 7.38 28.78 3.57
N LYS A 267 7.87 29.94 4.00
CA LYS A 267 8.93 30.68 3.29
C LYS A 267 10.29 30.01 3.52
N PRO A 268 11.26 30.12 2.59
CA PRO A 268 12.58 29.52 2.75
C PRO A 268 13.27 29.89 4.07
N ILE A 269 13.17 31.15 4.50
CA ILE A 269 13.72 31.62 5.79
C ILE A 269 13.07 30.93 7.00
N GLN A 270 11.78 30.61 6.93
CA GLN A 270 11.07 29.89 8.00
C GLN A 270 11.50 28.43 8.03
N VAL A 271 11.67 27.79 6.86
CA VAL A 271 12.19 26.42 6.77
C VAL A 271 13.62 26.35 7.33
N ALA A 272 14.46 27.33 7.02
CA ALA A 272 15.81 27.43 7.56
C ALA A 272 15.82 27.50 9.09
N ARG A 273 15.01 28.39 9.69
CA ARG A 273 14.85 28.47 11.15
C ARG A 273 14.36 27.15 11.73
N LEU A 274 13.37 26.53 11.09
CA LEU A 274 12.83 25.23 11.52
C LEU A 274 13.92 24.15 11.53
N MET A 275 14.75 24.07 10.49
CA MET A 275 15.83 23.09 10.40
C MET A 275 16.90 23.29 11.49
N VAL A 276 17.30 24.54 11.75
CA VAL A 276 18.26 24.86 12.81
C VAL A 276 17.71 24.53 14.20
N GLN A 277 16.46 24.90 14.47
CA GLN A 277 15.81 24.62 15.77
C GLN A 277 15.50 23.14 16.00
N ALA A 278 15.36 22.36 14.93
CA ALA A 278 15.16 20.92 15.00
C ALA A 278 16.45 20.15 15.39
N TYR A 279 17.63 20.74 15.17
CA TYR A 279 18.92 20.11 15.47
C TYR A 279 19.00 19.55 16.90
N PRO A 280 19.52 18.33 17.12
CA PRO A 280 20.17 17.42 16.15
C PRO A 280 19.20 16.55 15.33
N SER A 281 17.90 16.73 15.50
CA SER A 281 16.87 15.96 14.81
C SER A 281 16.41 16.64 13.52
N LYS A 282 15.90 15.85 12.56
CA LYS A 282 15.20 16.44 11.41
C LYS A 282 13.87 17.05 11.87
N PRO A 283 13.34 18.06 11.17
CA PRO A 283 12.02 18.59 11.47
C PRO A 283 10.92 17.51 11.45
N ASP A 284 10.09 17.47 12.50
CA ASP A 284 8.83 16.73 12.49
C ASP A 284 7.70 17.68 12.10
N VAL A 285 7.41 17.73 10.81
CA VAL A 285 6.40 18.63 10.25
C VAL A 285 4.98 18.28 10.75
N LEU A 286 4.70 17.02 11.08
CA LEU A 286 3.40 16.62 11.61
C LEU A 286 3.23 17.10 13.05
N ALA A 287 4.29 17.02 13.85
CA ALA A 287 4.29 17.55 15.21
C ALA A 287 4.22 19.09 15.21
N VAL A 288 4.94 19.77 14.30
CA VAL A 288 4.80 21.21 14.06
C VAL A 288 3.36 21.57 13.69
N ALA A 289 2.74 20.83 12.76
CA ALA A 289 1.36 21.09 12.37
C ALA A 289 0.36 20.85 13.52
N SER A 290 0.66 19.90 14.41
CA SER A 290 -0.13 19.66 15.63
C SER A 290 0.03 20.82 16.62
N ALA A 291 1.24 21.35 16.81
CA ALA A 291 1.46 22.54 17.61
C ALA A 291 0.72 23.77 17.04
N VAL A 292 0.72 23.96 15.72
CA VAL A 292 -0.03 25.03 15.04
C VAL A 292 -1.55 24.85 15.23
N ALA A 293 -2.06 23.62 15.19
CA ALA A 293 -3.47 23.35 15.42
C ALA A 293 -3.91 23.76 16.85
N ILE A 294 -3.08 23.47 17.86
CA ILE A 294 -3.32 23.88 19.25
C ILE A 294 -3.32 25.41 19.37
N ASP A 295 -2.35 26.08 18.76
CA ASP A 295 -2.27 27.56 18.74
C ASP A 295 -3.51 28.19 18.07
N CYS A 296 -4.11 27.50 17.10
CA CYS A 296 -5.37 27.91 16.46
C CYS A 296 -6.63 27.53 17.27
N GLY A 297 -6.48 26.93 18.47
CA GLY A 297 -7.60 26.49 19.30
C GLY A 297 -8.30 25.21 18.82
N VAL A 298 -7.66 24.42 17.95
CA VAL A 298 -8.17 23.11 17.52
C VAL A 298 -7.72 22.05 18.51
N ASP A 299 -8.67 21.27 19.03
CA ASP A 299 -8.35 20.12 19.87
C ASP A 299 -7.69 19.01 19.02
N VAL A 300 -6.42 18.76 19.30
CA VAL A 300 -5.58 17.78 18.61
C VAL A 300 -5.88 16.35 19.06
N MET A 301 -6.50 16.18 20.24
CA MET A 301 -6.85 14.86 20.80
C MET A 301 -8.11 14.28 20.16
N MET A 302 -8.91 15.12 19.49
CA MET A 302 -10.06 14.67 18.74
C MET A 302 -9.61 14.03 17.42
N LEU A 303 -9.79 12.70 17.33
CA LEU A 303 -9.65 11.98 16.06
C LEU A 303 -10.56 12.64 15.01
N PRO A 304 -10.07 12.85 13.77
CA PRO A 304 -10.93 13.35 12.71
C PRO A 304 -12.14 12.44 12.56
N GLU A 305 -13.31 13.04 12.37
CA GLU A 305 -14.50 12.28 12.02
C GLU A 305 -14.18 11.40 10.80
N PRO A 306 -14.48 10.10 10.87
CA PRO A 306 -14.24 9.22 9.74
C PRO A 306 -14.99 9.80 8.54
N LEU A 307 -14.26 10.00 7.43
CA LEU A 307 -14.90 10.35 6.18
C LEU A 307 -16.01 9.34 5.92
N LYS A 308 -17.23 9.84 5.68
CA LYS A 308 -18.36 8.97 5.30
C LYS A 308 -17.84 8.02 4.23
N PRO A 309 -18.06 6.70 4.36
CA PRO A 309 -17.63 5.75 3.36
C PRO A 309 -18.07 6.29 2.01
N ILE A 310 -17.11 6.60 1.14
CA ILE A 310 -17.44 6.80 -0.27
C ILE A 310 -18.10 5.48 -0.63
N PRO A 311 -19.39 5.48 -1.06
CA PRO A 311 -20.07 4.24 -1.40
C PRO A 311 -19.17 3.53 -2.38
N PHE A 312 -18.54 2.45 -1.92
CA PHE A 312 -17.79 1.58 -2.78
C PHE A 312 -18.76 1.22 -3.90
N LEU A 313 -18.38 1.52 -5.15
CA LEU A 313 -19.05 0.92 -6.29
C LEU A 313 -19.18 -0.57 -5.94
N PRO A 314 -20.41 -1.10 -5.85
CA PRO A 314 -20.61 -2.47 -5.40
C PRO A 314 -19.73 -3.34 -6.28
N SER A 315 -18.72 -3.97 -5.66
CA SER A 315 -17.96 -5.03 -6.28
C SER A 315 -19.00 -6.01 -6.78
N GLY A 316 -19.18 -6.03 -8.10
CA GLY A 316 -20.41 -6.41 -8.78
C GLY A 316 -21.23 -7.44 -8.02
N GLU A 317 -22.39 -7.01 -7.53
CA GLU A 317 -23.43 -7.97 -7.17
C GLU A 317 -23.62 -8.91 -8.36
N PRO A 318 -23.70 -10.23 -8.14
CA PRO A 318 -23.98 -11.17 -9.21
C PRO A 318 -25.29 -10.72 -9.86
N ASN A 319 -25.22 -10.27 -11.10
CA ASN A 319 -26.38 -9.79 -11.86
C ASN A 319 -27.46 -10.88 -11.83
N PRO A 320 -28.60 -10.68 -11.14
CA PRO A 320 -29.66 -11.68 -11.07
C PRO A 320 -30.34 -11.90 -12.44
N GLU A 321 -30.11 -11.02 -13.42
CA GLU A 321 -30.59 -11.20 -14.79
C GLU A 321 -29.78 -12.22 -15.60
N ALA A 322 -28.54 -12.56 -15.19
CA ALA A 322 -27.78 -13.61 -15.85
C ALA A 322 -28.39 -15.02 -15.61
N ASN A 323 -29.25 -15.17 -14.59
CA ASN A 323 -29.99 -16.39 -14.31
C ASN A 323 -31.40 -16.42 -14.93
N ARG A 324 -31.84 -15.38 -15.65
CA ARG A 324 -33.18 -15.34 -16.27
C ARG A 324 -33.25 -15.96 -17.67
N LEU A 325 -32.12 -16.41 -18.22
CA LEU A 325 -32.07 -17.09 -19.52
C LEU A 325 -32.37 -18.61 -19.44
N GLU A 326 -32.59 -19.17 -18.26
CA GLU A 326 -32.96 -20.59 -18.09
C GLU A 326 -34.47 -20.83 -17.90
N ASP A 327 -35.29 -19.78 -17.73
CA ASP A 327 -36.74 -19.89 -17.42
C ASP A 327 -37.66 -20.07 -18.66
N HIS A 328 -37.13 -20.54 -19.79
CA HIS A 328 -37.91 -20.85 -21.00
C HIS A 328 -37.91 -22.33 -21.41
N MET A 329 -37.43 -23.23 -20.55
CA MET A 329 -37.70 -24.67 -20.71
C MET A 329 -38.72 -25.14 -19.68
N GLY A 330 -39.95 -25.35 -20.17
CA GLY A 330 -41.08 -25.81 -19.38
C GLY A 330 -40.89 -27.22 -18.77
N PRO A 331 -41.79 -27.60 -17.83
CA PRO A 331 -41.53 -28.66 -16.88
C PRO A 331 -41.88 -30.05 -17.45
N LEU A 332 -40.92 -30.97 -17.45
CA LEU A 332 -41.22 -32.39 -17.44
C LEU A 332 -41.29 -32.87 -15.99
N SER A 333 -42.51 -32.87 -15.48
CA SER A 333 -42.91 -33.50 -14.23
C SER A 333 -42.76 -35.03 -14.33
N MET A 334 -41.85 -35.60 -13.55
CA MET A 334 -41.91 -36.98 -13.01
C MET A 334 -41.16 -36.89 -11.66
N GLY A 335 -41.85 -36.90 -10.53
CA GLY A 335 -42.45 -38.10 -9.96
C GLY A 335 -41.65 -38.47 -8.71
N VAL A 336 -42.15 -38.04 -7.56
CA VAL A 336 -41.57 -38.34 -6.23
C VAL A 336 -41.63 -39.85 -6.00
N CYS A 337 -40.49 -40.48 -5.71
CA CYS A 337 -40.43 -41.77 -5.05
C CYS A 337 -39.63 -41.66 -3.75
N GLN A 338 -40.33 -41.95 -2.66
CA GLN A 338 -39.84 -42.08 -1.29
C GLN A 338 -38.98 -43.34 -1.10
N SER A 339 -38.06 -43.23 -0.13
CA SER A 339 -37.54 -44.30 0.73
C SER A 339 -36.69 -45.41 0.10
N ILE A 340 -35.51 -45.68 0.69
CA ILE A 340 -35.27 -46.87 1.52
C ILE A 340 -33.90 -46.77 2.19
N VAL A 341 -33.90 -47.03 3.50
CA VAL A 341 -32.76 -47.22 4.40
C VAL A 341 -32.01 -48.50 4.02
N GLY A 342 -30.68 -48.44 3.98
CA GLY A 342 -29.82 -49.61 3.82
C GLY A 342 -28.51 -49.42 4.55
N ALA A 343 -28.42 -50.01 5.75
CA ALA A 343 -27.20 -50.17 6.51
C ALA A 343 -26.23 -51.11 5.78
N SER A 344 -24.93 -50.87 5.88
CA SER A 344 -23.93 -51.94 5.83
C SER A 344 -22.76 -51.59 6.72
N GLU A 345 -22.51 -52.52 7.63
CA GLU A 345 -21.33 -52.68 8.46
C GLU A 345 -20.13 -53.12 7.63
N ASP A 346 -18.96 -53.03 8.28
CA ASP A 346 -17.64 -53.64 8.02
C ASP A 346 -16.56 -52.54 8.02
N GLY A 347 -15.65 -52.44 8.99
CA GLY A 347 -15.03 -53.49 9.79
C GLY A 347 -13.63 -53.77 9.25
N SER A 348 -12.62 -52.98 9.63
CA SER A 348 -11.24 -53.48 9.66
C SER A 348 -10.32 -52.59 10.48
N SER A 349 -9.80 -53.20 11.53
CA SER A 349 -8.71 -52.80 12.41
C SER A 349 -7.34 -52.96 11.75
N VAL A 350 -6.43 -51.98 11.85
CA VAL A 350 -4.98 -52.25 11.81
C VAL A 350 -4.20 -51.34 12.79
N GLN A 351 -3.70 -52.02 13.81
CA GLN A 351 -2.50 -51.89 14.65
C GLN A 351 -1.63 -50.61 14.67
N ASP A 352 -1.47 -50.14 15.92
CA ASP A 352 -0.22 -49.79 16.61
C ASP A 352 1.10 -49.88 15.84
N ASN A 353 1.86 -48.77 15.84
CA ASN A 353 3.29 -48.89 16.04
C ASN A 353 3.85 -47.67 16.82
N LYS A 354 4.21 -47.92 18.08
CA LYS A 354 5.04 -47.04 18.92
C LYS A 354 6.50 -47.33 18.59
N GLN A 355 7.27 -46.30 18.25
CA GLN A 355 8.73 -46.34 18.43
C GLN A 355 9.22 -45.11 19.18
N ASN A 356 9.68 -45.41 20.40
CA ASN A 356 10.54 -44.58 21.23
C ASN A 356 11.85 -44.23 20.50
N ILE A 357 12.34 -43.00 20.67
CA ILE A 357 13.76 -42.73 20.94
C ILE A 357 13.83 -41.68 22.06
N VAL A 358 14.56 -42.03 23.11
CA VAL A 358 15.00 -41.20 24.25
C VAL A 358 16.52 -41.09 24.16
N VAL A 359 17.02 -39.96 24.67
CA VAL A 359 18.40 -39.51 24.92
C VAL A 359 18.98 -38.61 23.83
#